data_AF-A0A221K5B5-F1
#
_entry.id   AF-A0A221K5B5-F1
#
_cell.length_a   1.000
_cell.length_b   1.000
_cell.length_c   1.000
_cell.angle_alpha   90.00
_cell.angle_beta   90.00
_cell.angle_gamma   90.00
#
_symmetry.space_group_name_H-M   'P 1'
#
loop_
_entity.id
_entity.type
_entity.pdbx_description
1 polymer ?
#
loop_
_entity_poly.entity_id
_entity_poly.type
_entity_poly.pdbx_seq_one_letter_code
_entity_poly.pdbx_strand_id
1 'polypeptide(L)' 'MVEGHRFEIQIYRGEDTLWTLEVVNANGTSFARDELFPTDRDALGAALADFENSPVEDFLS' A
#
# COMPACT_ATOMS: atom_id res chain seq x y z
N MET A 1 9.60 -8.13 -2.63
CA MET A 1 9.57 -9.09 -1.49
C MET A 1 10.09 -8.32 -0.30
N VAL A 2 9.28 -8.22 0.76
CA VAL A 2 9.66 -7.59 2.03
C VAL A 2 9.66 -8.73 3.05
N GLU A 3 10.80 -8.98 3.68
CA GLU A 3 10.98 -10.05 4.68
C GLU A 3 10.50 -11.46 4.23
N GLY A 4 10.63 -11.77 2.93
CA GLY A 4 10.20 -13.06 2.36
C GLY A 4 8.72 -13.13 1.97
N HIS A 5 7.94 -12.10 2.28
CA HIS A 5 6.54 -11.97 1.88
C HIS A 5 6.41 -11.18 0.58
N ARG A 6 5.51 -11.64 -0.30
CA ARG A 6 5.14 -10.91 -1.52
C ARG A 6 3.98 -9.99 -1.19
N PHE A 7 4.17 -8.72 -1.48
CA PHE A 7 3.12 -7.70 -1.45
C PHE A 7 2.96 -7.14 -2.87
N GLU A 8 1.73 -6.84 -3.22
CA GLU A 8 1.35 -6.19 -4.46
C GLU A 8 0.79 -4.82 -4.12
N ILE A 9 1.40 -3.78 -4.68
CA ILE A 9 0.99 -2.40 -4.46
C ILE A 9 0.06 -2.04 -5.62
N GLN A 10 -1.21 -1.81 -5.31
CA GLN A 10 -2.19 -1.32 -6.26
C GLN A 10 -2.46 0.16 -5.97
N ILE A 11 -2.30 0.98 -6.99
CA ILE A 11 -2.53 2.42 -6.91
C ILE A 11 -3.58 2.74 -7.94
N TYR A 12 -4.75 3.17 -7.49
CA TYR A 12 -5.87 3.50 -8.36
C TYR A 12 -6.40 4.90 -8.06
N ARG A 13 -6.84 5.59 -9.11
CA ARG A 13 -7.39 6.93 -9.02
C ARG A 13 -8.91 6.84 -9.00
N GLY A 14 -9.52 7.31 -7.92
CA GLY A 14 -10.98 7.43 -7.82
C GLY A 14 -11.53 8.60 -8.65
N GLU A 15 -12.84 8.83 -8.55
CA GLU A 15 -13.50 9.99 -9.17
C GLU A 15 -12.98 11.33 -8.61
N ASP A 16 -12.44 11.32 -7.39
CA ASP A 16 -12.03 12.51 -6.62
C ASP A 16 -10.67 13.11 -7.04
N THR A 17 -10.15 12.78 -8.22
CA THR A 17 -8.80 13.15 -8.72
C THR A 17 -7.60 12.71 -7.87
N LEU A 18 -7.81 12.30 -6.62
CA LEU A 18 -6.80 11.76 -5.72
C LEU A 18 -6.58 10.25 -5.94
N TRP A 19 -5.42 9.79 -5.50
CA TRP A 19 -4.93 8.43 -5.63
C TRP A 19 -5.11 7.68 -4.31
N THR A 20 -5.70 6.51 -4.40
CA THR A 20 -5.81 5.58 -3.28
C THR A 20 -4.73 4.52 -3.42
N LEU A 21 -4.11 4.19 -2.30
CA LEU A 21 -3.13 3.12 -2.19
C LEU A 21 -3.80 1.90 -1.55
N GLU A 22 -3.66 0.76 -2.18
CA GLU A 22 -4.03 -0.53 -1.63
C GLU A 22 -2.84 -1.49 -1.69
N VAL A 23 -2.55 -2.13 -0.57
CA VAL A 23 -1.49 -3.13 -0.47
C VAL A 23 -2.12 -4.50 -0.32
N VAL A 24 -1.89 -5.39 -1.27
CA VAL A 24 -2.41 -6.76 -1.24
C VAL A 24 -1.29 -7.72 -0.87
N ASN A 25 -1.46 -8.50 0.18
CA ASN A 25 -0.48 -9.51 0.57
C ASN A 25 -0.62 -10.81 -0.26
N ALA A 26 0.34 -11.71 -0.12
CA ALA A 26 0.33 -13.00 -0.84
C ALA A 26 -0.87 -13.90 -0.51
N ASN A 27 -1.53 -13.68 0.62
CA ASN A 27 -2.73 -14.41 1.04
C ASN A 27 -4.01 -13.82 0.40
N GLY A 28 -3.91 -12.69 -0.30
CA GLY A 28 -5.04 -11.98 -0.88
C GLY A 28 -5.74 -11.00 0.08
N THR A 29 -5.16 -10.73 1.26
CA THR A 29 -5.66 -9.67 2.14
C THR A 29 -5.27 -8.33 1.53
N SER A 30 -6.25 -7.44 1.34
CA SER A 30 -6.01 -6.07 0.91
C SER A 30 -6.03 -5.09 2.09
N PHE A 31 -5.04 -4.22 2.11
CA PHE A 31 -4.87 -3.14 3.07
C PHE A 31 -4.97 -1.84 2.31
N ALA A 32 -6.19 -1.34 2.17
CA ALA A 32 -6.44 -0.02 1.63
C ALA A 32 -6.04 1.04 2.67
N ARG A 33 -5.30 2.05 2.24
CA ARG A 33 -5.05 3.24 3.04
C ARG A 33 -6.24 4.17 2.96
N ASP A 34 -6.68 4.66 4.12
CA ASP A 34 -7.65 5.77 4.22
C ASP A 34 -7.09 7.10 3.69
N GLU A 35 -5.76 7.25 3.65
CA GLU A 35 -5.11 8.45 3.12
C GLU A 35 -5.15 8.50 1.59
N LEU A 36 -5.56 9.65 1.06
CA LEU A 36 -5.63 9.93 -0.36
C LEU A 36 -4.44 10.79 -0.78
N PHE A 37 -3.74 10.33 -1.81
CA PHE A 37 -2.50 10.93 -2.29
C PHE A 37 -2.73 11.81 -3.52
N PRO A 38 -2.00 12.92 -3.66
CA PRO A 38 -2.12 13.79 -4.83
C PRO A 38 -1.48 13.18 -6.09
N THR A 39 -0.49 12.30 -5.93
CA THR A 39 0.19 11.63 -7.04
C THR A 39 0.44 10.15 -6.74
N ASP A 40 0.57 9.34 -7.79
CA ASP A 40 0.94 7.92 -7.67
C ASP A 40 2.31 7.72 -6.99
N ARG A 41 3.24 8.65 -7.20
CA ARG A 41 4.56 8.63 -6.55
C ARG A 41 4.48 8.85 -5.05
N ASP A 42 3.60 9.74 -4.61
CA ASP A 42 3.37 9.97 -3.18
C ASP A 42 2.75 8.72 -2.52
N ALA A 43 1.74 8.14 -3.17
CA ALA A 43 1.14 6.87 -2.74
C ALA A 43 2.18 5.75 -2.65
N LEU A 44 2.99 5.57 -3.69
CA LEU A 44 4.03 4.54 -3.69
C LEU A 44 5.08 4.79 -2.59
N GLY A 45 5.52 6.05 -2.43
CA GLY A 45 6.46 6.44 -1.39
C GLY A 45 5.92 6.15 0.00
N ALA A 46 4.64 6.43 0.24
CA ALA A 46 3.97 6.15 1.50
C ALA A 46 3.84 4.65 1.77
N ALA A 47 3.56 3.82 0.75
CA ALA A 47 3.58 2.36 0.90
C ALA A 47 4.97 1.85 1.31
N LEU A 48 6.00 2.30 0.61
CA LEU A 48 7.38 1.90 0.88
C LEU A 48 7.83 2.35 2.27
N ALA A 49 7.54 3.60 2.64
CA ALA A 49 7.85 4.12 3.97
C ALA A 49 7.15 3.31 5.07
N ASP A 50 5.92 2.85 4.86
CA ASP A 50 5.22 2.00 5.83
C ASP A 50 5.91 0.63 5.98
N PHE A 51 6.34 0.01 4.87
CA PHE A 51 7.13 -1.23 4.94
C PHE A 51 8.50 -1.04 5.63
N GLU A 52 9.05 0.18 5.60
CA GLU A 52 10.32 0.49 6.29
C GLU A 52 10.13 0.86 7.76
N ASN A 53 8.99 1.47 8.12
CA ASN A 53 8.72 1.95 9.48
C ASN A 53 7.86 1.01 10.32
N SER A 54 7.12 0.09 9.69
CA SER A 54 6.22 -0.86 10.34
C SER A 54 6.63 -2.29 10.03
N PRO A 55 6.50 -3.23 10.99
CA PRO A 55 6.76 -4.64 10.75
C PRO A 55 5.79 -5.20 9.70
N VAL A 56 6.24 -6.12 8.84
CA VAL A 56 5.36 -6.68 7.79
C VAL A 56 4.13 -7.38 8.37
N GLU A 57 4.21 -7.83 9.62
CA GLU A 57 3.15 -8.49 10.36
C GLU A 57 1.86 -7.66 10.42
N ASP A 58 1.97 -6.32 10.41
CA ASP A 58 0.81 -5.41 10.35
C ASP A 58 0.01 -5.58 9.04
N PHE A 59 0.68 -6.03 7.98
CA PHE A 59 0.10 -6.30 6.66
C PHE A 59 -0.19 -7.80 6.43
N LEU A 60 -0.12 -8.63 7.48
CA LEU A 60 -0.42 -10.06 7.44
C LEU A 60 -1.70 -10.44 8.22
N SER A 61 -2.35 -9.48 8.87
CA SER A 61 -3.53 -9.71 9.71
C SER A 61 -4.78 -10.18 8.95
#